data_AF-A0A519Y786-F1
#
_entry.id   AF-A0A519Y786-F1
#
_cell.length_a   1.000
_cell.length_b   1.000
_cell.length_c   1.000
_cell.angle_alpha   90.00
_cell.angle_beta   90.00
_cell.angle_gamma   90.00
#
_symmetry.space_group_name_H-M   'P 1'
#
loop_
_entity.id
_entity.type
_entity.pdbx_description
1 polymer ?
#
loop_
_entity_poly.entity_id
_entity_poly.type
_entity_poly.pdbx_seq_one_letter_code
_entity_poly.pdbx_strand_id
1 'polypeptide(L)'
;MWQARATTGEVVAMIMLFEFNGQLTYIFNASTQAGKELGAISLLLDEVFRTYAGQALTFDFEAPEVANVAHFYASFGSVAMPFHTIAANRLPWPVRQLKAARTALYRRLRPRPAPPAD
;
A
#
# COMPACT_ATOMS: atom_id res chain seq x y z
N MET A 1 3.09 -17.04 1.19
CA MET A 1 2.23 -16.46 2.24
C MET A 1 2.91 -16.68 3.58
N TRP A 2 2.98 -15.64 4.42
CA TRP A 2 3.62 -15.70 5.73
C TRP A 2 2.59 -15.41 6.82
N GLN A 3 2.74 -16.04 7.98
CA GLN A 3 1.80 -15.90 9.11
C GLN A 3 2.56 -15.81 10.43
N ALA A 4 2.10 -14.95 11.32
CA ALA A 4 2.57 -14.86 12.69
C ALA A 4 1.53 -15.53 13.60
N ARG A 5 2.01 -16.31 14.57
CA ARG A 5 1.18 -17.01 15.54
C ARG A 5 1.50 -16.55 16.95
N ALA A 6 0.47 -16.45 17.78
CA ALA A 6 0.62 -16.28 19.21
C ALA A 6 1.22 -17.54 19.84
N THR A 7 1.70 -17.43 21.08
CA THR A 7 2.15 -18.57 21.89
C THR A 7 1.06 -19.62 22.12
N THR A 8 -0.21 -19.21 22.03
CA THR A 8 -1.39 -20.10 22.08
C THR A 8 -1.61 -20.91 20.79
N GLY A 9 -0.89 -20.59 19.71
CA GLY A 9 -1.00 -21.23 18.39
C GLY A 9 -1.95 -20.53 17.41
N GLU A 10 -2.73 -19.55 17.87
CA GLU A 10 -3.65 -18.77 17.04
C GLU A 10 -2.91 -17.85 16.07
N VAL A 11 -3.43 -17.69 14.85
CA VAL A 11 -2.87 -16.77 13.86
C VAL A 11 -3.27 -15.34 14.21
N VAL A 12 -2.28 -14.49 14.42
CA VAL A 12 -2.49 -13.08 14.80
C VAL A 12 -2.22 -12.11 13.66
N ALA A 13 -1.42 -12.50 12.68
CA ALA A 13 -1.20 -11.71 11.47
C ALA A 13 -0.80 -12.58 10.28
N MET A 14 -1.08 -12.09 9.08
CA MET A 14 -0.68 -12.71 7.81
C MET A 14 -0.31 -11.66 6.78
N ILE A 15 0.64 -12.02 5.93
CA ILE A 15 1.03 -11.23 4.76
C ILE A 15 1.09 -12.12 3.52
N MET A 16 0.64 -11.56 2.40
CA MET A 16 0.70 -12.18 1.08
C MET A 16 1.69 -11.41 0.23
N LEU A 17 2.65 -12.16 -0.32
CA LEU A 17 3.68 -11.66 -1.20
C LEU A 17 3.53 -12.36 -2.54
N PHE A 18 3.79 -11.62 -3.62
CA PHE A 18 3.86 -12.14 -4.97
C PHE A 18 5.24 -11.87 -5.53
N GLU A 19 5.93 -12.94 -5.95
CA GLU A 19 7.24 -12.85 -6.56
C GLU A 19 7.10 -12.99 -8.07
N PHE A 20 7.58 -11.99 -8.82
CA PHE A 20 7.61 -12.05 -10.27
C PHE A 20 8.73 -11.17 -10.82
N ASN A 21 9.51 -11.73 -11.76
CA ASN A 21 10.54 -11.00 -12.52
C ASN A 21 11.51 -10.18 -11.65
N GLY A 22 11.99 -10.76 -10.55
CA GLY A 22 12.93 -10.10 -9.63
C GLY A 22 12.28 -9.07 -8.69
N GLN A 23 10.95 -9.01 -8.65
CA GLN A 23 10.20 -8.12 -7.77
C GLN A 23 9.35 -8.94 -6.80
N LEU A 24 9.38 -8.55 -5.52
CA LEU A 24 8.58 -9.13 -4.46
C LEU A 24 7.55 -8.09 -4.00
N THR A 25 6.30 -8.25 -4.45
CA THR A 25 5.21 -7.29 -4.21
C THR A 25 4.38 -7.70 -3.00
N TYR A 26 4.14 -6.74 -2.11
CA TYR A 26 3.33 -6.86 -0.91
C TYR A 26 1.87 -6.51 -1.18
N ILE A 27 1.09 -7.50 -1.61
CA ILE A 27 -0.28 -7.30 -2.10
C ILE A 27 -1.28 -7.14 -0.96
N PHE A 28 -1.12 -7.90 0.11
CA PHE A 28 -2.14 -7.96 1.16
C PHE A 28 -1.57 -8.26 2.52
N ASN A 29 -2.16 -7.64 3.54
CA ASN A 29 -1.91 -7.99 4.93
C ASN A 29 -3.16 -7.89 5.77
N ALA A 30 -3.21 -8.73 6.80
CA ALA A 30 -4.24 -8.72 7.81
C ALA A 30 -3.60 -8.98 9.17
N SER A 31 -4.07 -8.26 10.18
CA SER A 31 -3.66 -8.45 11.57
C SER A 31 -4.85 -8.29 12.50
N THR A 32 -4.93 -9.15 13.50
CA THR A 32 -5.85 -8.99 14.63
C THR A 32 -5.41 -7.81 15.51
N GLN A 33 -6.28 -7.35 16.42
CA GLN A 33 -5.96 -6.28 17.36
C GLN A 33 -4.72 -6.64 18.21
N ALA A 34 -4.69 -7.85 18.77
CA ALA A 34 -3.52 -8.36 19.50
C ALA A 34 -2.26 -8.39 18.62
N GLY A 35 -2.38 -8.81 17.36
CA GLY A 35 -1.25 -8.78 16.41
C GLY A 35 -0.72 -7.37 16.12
N LYS A 36 -1.60 -6.36 16.10
CA LYS A 36 -1.19 -4.96 15.91
C LYS A 36 -0.44 -4.43 17.13
N GLU A 37 -0.94 -4.72 18.34
CA GLU A 37 -0.31 -4.31 19.60
C GLU A 37 1.08 -4.94 19.79
N LEU A 38 1.27 -6.16 19.29
CA LEU A 38 2.56 -6.87 19.31
C LEU A 38 3.47 -6.53 18.13
N GLY A 39 3.04 -5.69 17.18
CA GLY A 39 3.83 -5.36 15.99
C GLY A 39 4.06 -6.57 15.06
N ALA A 40 3.12 -7.51 15.00
CA ALA A 40 3.27 -8.78 14.28
C ALA A 40 3.55 -8.61 12.77
N ILE A 41 3.01 -7.57 12.13
CA ILE A 41 3.32 -7.26 10.73
C ILE A 41 4.80 -6.85 10.57
N SER A 42 5.33 -6.02 11.47
CA SER A 42 6.75 -5.65 11.45
C SER A 42 7.66 -6.87 11.63
N LEU A 43 7.28 -7.79 12.52
CA LEU A 43 7.99 -9.06 12.70
C LEU A 43 7.98 -9.90 11.42
N LEU A 44 6.83 -10.02 10.75
CA LEU A 44 6.72 -10.75 9.49
C LEU A 44 7.57 -10.13 8.39
N LEU A 45 7.60 -8.79 8.30
CA LEU A 45 8.42 -8.08 7.34
C LEU A 45 9.92 -8.27 7.62
N ASP A 46 10.36 -8.20 8.87
CA ASP A 46 11.75 -8.47 9.26
C ASP A 46 12.18 -9.88 8.83
N GLU A 47 11.35 -10.89 9.09
CA GLU A 47 11.65 -12.27 8.70
C GLU A 47 11.69 -12.46 7.18
N VAL A 48 10.78 -11.79 6.45
CA VAL A 48 10.82 -11.77 4.99
C VAL A 48 12.10 -11.14 4.49
N PHE A 49 12.51 -9.98 5.01
CA PHE A 49 13.74 -9.33 4.57
C PHE A 49 14.96 -10.18 4.87
N ARG A 50 15.02 -10.87 6.01
CA ARG A 50 16.08 -11.83 6.30
C ARG A 50 16.10 -13.00 5.33
N THR A 51 14.93 -13.54 4.98
CA THR A 51 14.81 -14.69 4.07
C THR A 51 15.27 -14.35 2.65
N TYR A 52 14.95 -13.15 2.17
CA TYR A 52 15.32 -12.69 0.83
C TYR A 52 16.61 -11.84 0.81
N ALA A 53 17.29 -11.70 1.96
CA ALA A 53 18.53 -10.95 2.05
C ALA A 53 19.61 -11.54 1.13
N GLY A 54 20.35 -10.66 0.45
CA GLY A 54 21.42 -11.05 -0.48
C GLY A 54 20.96 -11.54 -1.85
N GLN A 55 19.66 -11.65 -2.09
CA GLN A 55 19.11 -11.95 -3.40
C GLN A 55 18.96 -10.65 -4.21
N ALA A 56 19.08 -10.75 -5.55
CA ALA A 56 18.87 -9.62 -6.46
C ALA A 56 17.36 -9.36 -6.66
N LEU A 57 16.65 -9.04 -5.57
CA LEU A 57 15.22 -8.80 -5.54
C LEU A 57 14.91 -7.37 -5.10
N THR A 58 13.89 -6.77 -5.71
CA THR A 58 13.33 -5.49 -5.26
C THR A 58 12.03 -5.73 -4.51
N PHE A 59 11.92 -5.22 -3.30
CA PHE A 59 10.70 -5.31 -2.50
C PHE A 59 9.80 -4.10 -2.73
N ASP A 60 8.53 -4.32 -3.04
CA ASP A 60 7.52 -3.29 -3.25
C ASP A 60 6.41 -3.41 -2.21
N PHE A 61 6.18 -2.35 -1.44
CA PHE A 61 5.17 -2.30 -0.38
C PHE A 61 3.74 -2.03 -0.88
N GLU A 62 3.55 -1.68 -2.16
CA GLU A 62 2.25 -1.29 -2.75
C GLU A 62 1.48 -0.29 -1.86
N ALA A 63 2.21 0.67 -1.28
CA ALA A 63 1.65 1.56 -0.28
C ALA A 63 0.82 2.68 -0.92
N PRO A 64 -0.43 2.90 -0.48
CA PRO A 64 -1.19 4.07 -0.90
C PRO A 64 -0.57 5.36 -0.32
N GLU A 65 -0.84 6.51 -0.95
CA GLU A 65 -0.46 7.84 -0.44
C GLU A 65 -1.26 8.23 0.84
N VAL A 66 -1.10 7.46 1.91
CA VAL A 66 -1.66 7.73 3.24
C VAL A 66 -0.48 7.96 4.18
N ALA A 67 -0.38 9.17 4.77
CA ALA A 67 0.80 9.62 5.51
C ALA A 67 1.29 8.63 6.58
N ASN A 68 0.39 8.12 7.42
CA ASN A 68 0.75 7.14 8.48
C ASN A 68 1.29 5.83 7.91
N VAL A 69 0.73 5.36 6.80
CA VAL A 69 1.14 4.12 6.13
C VAL A 69 2.49 4.32 5.44
N ALA A 70 2.67 5.46 4.77
CA ALA A 70 3.93 5.83 4.14
C ALA A 70 5.06 5.95 5.16
N HIS A 71 4.81 6.57 6.33
CA HIS A 71 5.82 6.67 7.40
C HIS A 71 6.20 5.29 7.96
N PHE A 72 5.21 4.40 8.17
CA PHE A 72 5.48 3.04 8.63
C PHE A 72 6.39 2.29 7.66
N TYR A 73 6.09 2.30 6.35
CA TYR A 73 6.94 1.61 5.38
C TYR A 73 8.28 2.31 5.14
N ALA A 74 8.35 3.63 5.26
CA ALA A 74 9.61 4.38 5.19
C ALA A 74 10.57 3.98 6.32
N SER A 75 10.05 3.58 7.49
CA SER A 75 10.89 3.14 8.62
C SER A 75 11.74 1.89 8.33
N PHE A 76 11.37 1.10 7.32
CA PHE A 76 12.15 -0.05 6.84
C PHE A 76 13.23 0.33 5.81
N GLY A 77 13.45 1.63 5.55
CA GLY A 77 14.40 2.11 4.56
C GLY A 77 13.86 2.15 3.12
N SER A 78 12.54 2.12 2.95
CA SER A 78 11.93 2.21 1.63
C SER A 78 12.05 3.62 1.03
N VAL A 79 12.01 3.70 -0.30
CA VAL A 79 12.07 4.94 -1.07
C VAL A 79 10.72 5.18 -1.73
N ALA A 80 10.23 6.42 -1.65
CA ALA A 80 8.99 6.80 -2.30
C ALA A 80 9.13 6.74 -3.84
N MET A 81 8.24 5.99 -4.49
CA MET A 81 8.21 5.84 -5.94
C MET A 81 6.90 6.40 -6.51
N PRO A 82 6.95 7.19 -7.60
CA PRO A 82 5.75 7.75 -8.20
C PRO A 82 4.94 6.70 -8.95
N PHE A 83 3.61 6.72 -8.77
CA PHE A 83 2.69 5.88 -9.55
C PHE A 83 2.34 6.56 -10.88
N HIS A 84 2.75 5.96 -12.00
CA HIS A 84 2.42 6.46 -13.32
C HIS A 84 1.04 5.96 -13.76
N THR A 85 0.08 6.88 -13.92
CA THR A 85 -1.27 6.57 -14.44
C THR A 85 -1.44 7.08 -15.87
N ILE A 86 -1.83 6.22 -16.80
CA ILE A 86 -2.18 6.60 -18.16
C ILE A 86 -3.71 6.70 -18.26
N ALA A 87 -4.22 7.85 -18.66
CA ALA A 87 -5.66 8.07 -18.88
C ALA A 87 -5.92 8.45 -20.34
N ALA A 88 -6.71 7.65 -21.05
CA ALA A 88 -7.16 7.94 -22.41
C ALA A 88 -8.63 8.37 -22.42
N ASN A 89 -8.95 9.46 -23.11
CA ASN A 89 -10.32 9.94 -23.28
C ASN A 89 -10.69 10.00 -24.77
N ARG A 90 -11.39 8.97 -25.24
CA ARG A 90 -11.83 8.83 -26.65
C ARG A 90 -13.28 9.25 -26.88
N LEU A 91 -13.85 10.07 -25.99
CA LEU A 91 -15.23 10.53 -26.13
C LEU A 91 -15.40 11.51 -27.31
N PRO A 92 -16.53 11.45 -28.05
CA PRO A 92 -16.87 12.46 -29.06
C PRO A 92 -16.88 13.87 -28.46
N TRP A 93 -16.58 14.88 -29.29
CA TRP A 93 -16.37 16.26 -28.84
C TRP A 93 -17.46 16.77 -27.86
N PRO A 94 -18.77 16.60 -28.08
CA PRO A 94 -19.79 17.14 -27.18
C PRO A 94 -19.75 16.48 -25.78
N VAL A 95 -19.62 15.16 -25.74
CA VAL A 95 -19.61 14.38 -24.48
C VAL A 95 -18.34 14.67 -23.68
N ARG A 96 -17.21 14.90 -24.38
CA ARG A 96 -15.94 15.28 -23.76
C ARG A 96 -16.05 16.60 -23.02
N GLN A 97 -16.73 17.60 -23.60
CA GLN A 97 -16.92 18.90 -22.97
C GLN A 97 -17.84 18.81 -21.75
N LEU A 98 -18.95 18.05 -21.84
CA LEU A 98 -19.84 17.82 -20.70
C LEU A 98 -19.12 17.12 -19.53
N LYS A 99 -18.33 16.08 -19.83
CA LYS A 99 -17.50 15.41 -18.82
C LYS A 99 -16.52 16.38 -18.18
N ALA A 100 -15.82 17.20 -18.97
CA ALA A 100 -14.86 18.18 -18.46
C ALA A 100 -15.53 19.21 -17.54
N ALA A 101 -16.70 19.74 -17.94
CA ALA A 101 -17.49 20.68 -17.13
C ALA A 101 -17.95 20.05 -15.80
N ARG A 102 -18.50 18.82 -15.85
CA ARG A 102 -18.89 18.06 -14.66
C ARG A 102 -17.69 17.82 -13.74
N THR A 103 -16.54 17.39 -14.28
CA THR A 103 -15.33 17.14 -13.49
C THR A 103 -14.80 18.44 -12.87
N ALA A 104 -14.81 19.56 -13.59
CA ALA A 104 -14.42 20.86 -13.05
C ALA A 104 -15.35 21.31 -11.92
N LEU A 105 -16.66 21.16 -12.09
CA LEU A 105 -17.65 21.47 -11.06
C LEU A 105 -17.46 20.59 -9.83
N TYR A 106 -17.31 19.27 -10.00
CA TYR A 106 -17.07 18.34 -8.91
C TYR A 106 -15.78 18.68 -8.14
N ARG A 107 -14.69 19.01 -8.84
CA ARG A 107 -13.43 19.43 -8.19
C ARG A 107 -13.56 20.72 -7.40
N ARG A 108 -14.41 21.66 -7.85
CA ARG A 108 -14.69 22.91 -7.12
C ARG A 108 -15.56 22.70 -5.89
N LEU A 109 -16.53 21.79 -5.98
CA LEU A 109 -17.48 21.51 -4.90
C LEU A 109 -16.96 20.46 -3.90
N ARG A 110 -15.93 19.69 -4.25
CA ARG A 110 -15.37 18.67 -3.35
C ARG A 110 -14.72 19.36 -2.15
N PRO A 111 -15.18 19.12 -0.92
CA PRO A 111 -14.51 19.63 0.28
C PRO A 111 -13.10 19.04 0.35
N ARG A 112 -12.12 19.88 0.68
CA ARG A 112 -10.75 19.42 0.94
C ARG A 112 -10.81 18.51 2.17
N PRO A 113 -10.22 17.29 2.12
CA PRO A 113 -10.14 16.48 3.33
C PRO A 113 -9.42 17.30 4.40
N ALA A 114 -9.98 17.35 5.60
CA ALA A 114 -9.35 18.00 6.74
C ALA A 114 -7.96 17.35 6.96
N PRO A 115 -6.94 18.13 7.34
CA PRO A 115 -5.67 17.54 7.75
C PRO A 115 -5.94 16.54 8.89
N PRO A 116 -5.21 15.41 8.96
CA PRO A 116 -5.33 14.50 10.09
C PRO A 116 -5.09 15.28 11.38
N ALA A 117 -5.95 15.09 12.38
CA ALA A 117 -5.72 15.63 13.71
C ALA A 117 -4.45 15.00 14.28
N ASP A 118 -3.58 15.85 14.84
CA ASP A 118 -2.30 15.47 15.46
C ASP A 118 -2.45 14.37 16.52
#